data_AF-A0A821F3F2-F1
#
_entry.id   AF-A0A821F3F2-F1
#
_cell.length_a   1.000
_cell.length_b   1.000
_cell.length_c   1.000
_cell.angle_alpha   90.00
_cell.angle_beta   90.00
_cell.angle_gamma   90.00
#
_symmetry.space_group_name_H-M   'P 1'
#
loop_
_entity.id
_entity.type
_entity.pdbx_description
1 polymer ?
#
loop_
_entity_poly.entity_id
_entity_poly.type
_entity_poly.pdbx_seq_one_letter_code
_entity_poly.pdbx_strand_id
1 'polypeptide(L)'
;DYHIHHVNQSTSSILLHNLIEQARETNRFTIDTEDDYYTHQPALIQIEFIQHKSIILLIELNHLPHASSIVFWLIRSLLKVILHSLNVI
;
A
#
# COMPACT_ATOMS: atom_id res chain seq x y z
N ASP A 1 3.30 -18.77 -1.14
CA ASP A 1 2.06 -18.21 -1.69
C ASP A 1 1.96 -16.73 -1.38
N TYR A 2 1.50 -15.93 -2.34
CA TYR A 2 1.30 -14.49 -2.17
C TYR A 2 -0.06 -14.06 -2.69
N HIS A 3 -0.57 -12.93 -2.17
CA HIS A 3 -1.74 -12.23 -2.71
C HIS A 3 -1.34 -10.84 -3.18
N ILE A 4 -1.78 -10.44 -4.36
CA ILE A 4 -1.55 -9.09 -4.89
C ILE A 4 -2.83 -8.27 -4.75
N HIS A 5 -2.71 -7.06 -4.23
CA HIS A 5 -3.77 -6.07 -4.20
C HIS A 5 -3.35 -4.80 -4.93
N HIS A 6 -4.12 -4.43 -5.96
CA HIS A 6 -4.00 -3.13 -6.61
C HIS A 6 -4.75 -2.09 -5.78
N VAL A 7 -4.02 -1.07 -5.33
CA VAL A 7 -4.53 -0.01 -4.46
C VAL A 7 -4.60 1.30 -5.27
N ASN A 8 -5.83 1.76 -5.52
CA ASN A 8 -6.14 2.96 -6.29
C ASN A 8 -7.50 3.54 -5.86
N GLN A 9 -8.01 4.51 -6.63
CA GLN A 9 -9.27 5.20 -6.33
C GLN A 9 -10.51 4.31 -6.26
N SER A 10 -10.49 3.12 -6.87
CA SER A 10 -11.61 2.17 -6.88
C SER A 10 -11.51 1.09 -5.81
N THR A 11 -10.41 1.06 -5.04
CA THR A 11 -10.23 0.10 -3.95
C THR A 11 -11.30 0.29 -2.88
N SER A 12 -11.94 -0.81 -2.50
CA SER A 12 -13.02 -0.77 -1.51
C SER A 12 -12.49 -0.42 -0.12
N SER A 13 -13.27 0.37 0.63
CA SER A 13 -12.94 0.70 2.03
C SER A 13 -12.79 -0.55 2.90
N ILE A 14 -13.58 -1.60 2.64
CA ILE A 14 -13.50 -2.88 3.37
C ILE A 14 -12.14 -3.53 3.17
N LEU A 15 -11.65 -3.60 1.92
CA LEU A 15 -10.32 -4.13 1.63
C LEU A 15 -9.24 -3.30 2.34
N LEU A 16 -9.33 -1.96 2.28
CA LEU A 16 -8.36 -1.09 2.93
C LEU A 16 -8.34 -1.27 4.46
N HIS A 17 -9.49 -1.44 5.11
CA HIS A 17 -9.54 -1.78 6.53
C HIS A 17 -8.85 -3.12 6.83
N ASN A 18 -9.11 -4.16 6.04
CA ASN A 18 -8.46 -5.46 6.19
C ASN A 18 -6.94 -5.36 5.99
N LEU A 19 -6.49 -4.55 5.04
CA LEU A 19 -5.06 -4.33 4.80
C LEU A 19 -4.39 -3.55 5.94
N ILE A 20 -5.09 -2.58 6.55
CA ILE A 20 -4.60 -1.84 7.71
C ILE A 20 -4.38 -2.79 8.89
N GLU A 21 -5.34 -3.65 9.20
CA GLU A 21 -5.20 -4.61 10.31
C GLU A 21 -4.08 -5.61 10.05
N GLN A 22 -3.96 -6.13 8.83
CA GLN A 22 -2.84 -6.99 8.45
C GLN A 22 -1.49 -6.26 8.52
N ALA A 23 -1.44 -4.97 8.18
CA ALA A 23 -0.23 -4.16 8.33
C ALA A 23 0.16 -3.99 9.81
N ARG A 24 -0.80 -3.87 10.73
CA ARG A 24 -0.51 -3.79 12.19
C ARG A 24 0.11 -5.07 12.74
N GLU A 25 -0.28 -6.22 12.18
CA GLU A 25 0.23 -7.54 12.58
C GLU A 25 1.55 -7.90 11.89
N THR A 26 1.97 -7.10 10.90
CA THR A 26 3.18 -7.35 10.12
C THR A 26 4.37 -6.61 10.71
N ASN A 27 5.46 -7.33 10.98
CA ASN A 27 6.69 -6.78 11.55
C ASN A 27 7.81 -6.53 10.52
N ARG A 28 7.64 -6.99 9.28
CA ARG A 28 8.66 -6.93 8.24
C ARG A 28 8.03 -6.54 6.91
N PHE A 29 8.59 -5.52 6.29
CA PHE A 29 8.13 -5.00 5.01
C PHE A 29 9.30 -4.86 4.04
N THR A 30 9.03 -5.00 2.75
CA THR A 30 9.87 -4.41 1.70
C THR A 30 9.07 -3.29 1.04
N ILE A 31 9.78 -2.25 0.60
CA ILE A 31 9.18 -1.13 -0.15
C ILE A 31 10.08 -0.89 -1.35
N ASP A 32 9.48 -0.85 -2.52
CA ASP A 32 10.13 -0.52 -3.78
C ASP A 32 9.25 0.44 -4.59
N THR A 33 9.85 1.13 -5.56
CA THR A 33 9.16 2.06 -6.43
C THR A 33 9.45 1.74 -7.89
N GLU A 34 8.41 1.77 -8.72
CA GLU A 34 8.56 1.63 -10.17
C GLU A 34 8.18 2.94 -10.86
N ASP A 35 9.02 3.33 -11.82
CA ASP A 35 8.77 4.48 -12.68
C ASP A 35 7.98 4.07 -13.92
N ASP A 36 7.13 4.97 -14.43
CA ASP A 36 6.49 4.79 -15.71
C ASP A 36 7.54 4.81 -16.85
N TYR A 37 7.46 3.83 -17.75
CA TYR A 37 8.46 3.62 -18.81
C TYR A 37 8.61 4.81 -19.75
N TYR A 38 7.52 5.55 -20.02
CA TYR A 38 7.50 6.62 -21.02
C TYR A 38 7.84 7.99 -20.43
N THR A 39 7.45 8.23 -19.17
CA THR A 39 7.61 9.52 -18.50
C THR A 39 8.77 9.55 -17.50
N HIS A 40 9.28 8.38 -17.09
CA HIS A 40 10.27 8.21 -16.02
C HIS A 40 9.85 8.88 -14.69
N GLN A 41 8.54 9.05 -14.48
CA GLN A 41 8.00 9.53 -13.23
C GLN A 41 7.58 8.36 -12.35
N PRO A 42 7.67 8.48 -11.01
CA PRO A 42 7.19 7.46 -10.10
C PRO A 42 5.71 7.14 -10.39
N ALA A 43 5.44 5.89 -10.72
CA ALA A 43 4.11 5.43 -11.12
C ALA A 43 3.50 4.48 -10.10
N LEU A 44 4.34 3.68 -9.44
CA LEU A 44 3.92 2.63 -8.54
C LEU A 44 4.79 2.58 -7.29
N ILE A 45 4.16 2.38 -6.14
CA ILE A 45 4.84 1.93 -4.93
C ILE A 45 4.44 0.48 -4.69
N GLN A 46 5.43 -0.41 -4.66
CA GLN A 46 5.26 -1.80 -4.27
C GLN A 46 5.60 -1.96 -2.79
N ILE A 47 4.69 -2.54 -2.02
CA ILE A 47 4.94 -2.87 -0.61
C ILE A 47 4.65 -4.35 -0.38
N GLU A 48 5.63 -5.10 0.12
CA GLU A 48 5.42 -6.50 0.51
C GLU A 48 5.33 -6.65 2.03
N PHE A 49 4.31 -7.35 2.51
CA PHE A 49 4.19 -7.77 3.89
C PHE A 49 4.84 -9.15 4.01
N ILE A 50 5.99 -9.24 4.68
CA ILE A 50 6.77 -10.48 4.74
C ILE A 50 6.19 -11.38 5.84
N GLN A 51 5.37 -12.34 5.44
CA GLN A 51 4.69 -13.31 6.31
C GLN A 51 4.75 -14.73 5.71
N HIS A 52 4.10 -15.72 6.36
CA HIS A 52 3.98 -17.08 5.80
C HIS A 52 3.22 -17.10 4.46
N LYS A 53 2.23 -16.21 4.29
CA LYS A 53 1.62 -15.88 3.01
C LYS A 53 1.83 -14.39 2.74
N SER A 54 2.75 -14.06 1.83
CA SER A 54 3.08 -12.65 1.55
C SER A 54 1.89 -11.91 0.97
N ILE A 55 1.81 -10.62 1.26
CA ILE A 55 0.82 -9.73 0.65
C ILE A 55 1.59 -8.63 -0.06
N ILE A 56 1.30 -8.44 -1.34
CA ILE A 56 1.93 -7.43 -2.18
C ILE A 56 0.89 -6.36 -2.47
N LEU A 57 1.20 -5.13 -2.10
CA LEU A 57 0.40 -3.96 -2.43
C LEU A 57 1.06 -3.25 -3.61
N LEU A 58 0.29 -3.01 -4.66
CA LEU A 58 0.69 -2.20 -5.81
C LEU A 58 -0.12 -0.91 -5.77
N ILE A 59 0.50 0.18 -5.30
CA ILE A 59 -0.16 1.48 -5.10
C ILE A 59 0.11 2.36 -6.32
N GLU A 60 -0.94 2.61 -7.11
CA GLU A 60 -0.86 3.37 -8.37
C GLU A 60 -0.96 4.88 -8.11
N LEU A 61 0.16 5.59 -8.23
CA LEU A 61 0.27 7.01 -7.86
C LEU A 61 -0.60 7.91 -8.74
N ASN A 62 -0.71 7.61 -10.03
CA ASN A 62 -1.53 8.36 -10.98
C ASN A 62 -3.04 8.10 -10.84
N HIS A 63 -3.42 7.11 -10.04
CA HIS A 63 -4.81 6.70 -9.83
C HIS A 63 -5.22 6.81 -8.36
N LEU A 64 -4.51 7.62 -7.57
CA LEU A 64 -4.88 7.89 -6.19
C LEU A 64 -6.21 8.65 -6.12
N PRO A 65 -7.05 8.34 -5.12
CA PRO A 65 -8.30 9.06 -4.93
C PRO A 65 -8.08 10.49 -4.45
N HIS A 66 -9.07 11.37 -4.67
CA HIS A 66 -9.01 12.76 -4.23
C HIS A 66 -8.88 12.88 -2.70
N ALA A 67 -8.17 13.92 -2.22
CA ALA A 67 -7.85 14.13 -0.80
C ALA A 67 -9.08 14.25 0.12
N SER A 68 -10.24 14.62 -0.42
CA SER A 68 -11.52 14.68 0.31
C SER A 68 -12.21 13.31 0.46
N SER A 69 -11.76 12.28 -0.25
CA SER A 69 -12.40 10.96 -0.22
C SER A 69 -12.01 10.14 1.00
N ILE A 70 -12.93 9.31 1.50
CA ILE A 70 -12.63 8.36 2.57
C ILE A 70 -11.52 7.37 2.17
N VAL A 71 -11.50 6.96 0.90
CA VAL A 71 -10.50 6.03 0.36
C VAL A 71 -9.09 6.61 0.48
N PHE A 72 -8.91 7.90 0.20
CA PHE A 72 -7.63 8.59 0.38
C PHE A 72 -7.15 8.52 1.83
N TRP A 73 -8.04 8.80 2.79
CA TRP A 73 -7.70 8.76 4.21
C TRP A 73 -7.35 7.35 4.69
N LEU A 74 -7.99 6.33 4.13
CA LEU A 74 -7.68 4.93 4.43
C LEU A 74 -6.33 4.51 3.84
N ILE A 75 -6.04 4.84 2.58
CA ILE A 75 -4.70 4.61 1.97
C ILE A 75 -3.61 5.30 2.79
N ARG A 76 -3.84 6.57 3.17
CA ARG A 76 -2.91 7.31 4.04
C ARG A 76 -2.72 6.63 5.39
N SER A 77 -3.79 6.11 6.00
CA SER A 77 -3.73 5.40 7.28
C SER A 77 -2.95 4.10 7.17
N LEU A 78 -3.16 3.34 6.07
CA LEU A 78 -2.39 2.13 5.75
C LEU A 78 -0.89 2.43 5.66
N LEU A 79 -0.51 3.42 4.84
CA LEU A 79 0.88 3.84 4.70
C LEU A 79 1.47 4.32 6.04
N LYS A 80 0.70 5.03 6.86
CA LYS A 80 1.14 5.45 8.19
C LYS A 80 1.45 4.27 9.10
N VAL A 81 0.65 3.20 9.08
CA VAL A 81 0.91 1.99 9.88
C VAL A 81 2.19 1.31 9.42
N ILE A 82 2.35 1.11 8.10
CA ILE A 82 3.52 0.46 7.50
C ILE A 82 4.81 1.24 7.78
N LEU A 83 4.79 2.57 7.62
CA LEU A 83 5.99 3.38 7.83
C LEU A 83 6.30 3.60 9.31
N HIS A 84 5.30 3.52 10.20
CA HIS A 84 5.54 3.61 11.64
C HIS A 84 6.22 2.35 12.18
N SER A 85 5.82 1.16 11.71
CA SER A 85 6.46 -0.10 12.13
C SER A 85 7.92 -0.19 11.69
N LEU A 86 8.30 0.43 10.57
CA LEU A 86 9.69 0.54 10.12
C LEU A 86 10.54 1.50 10.96
N ASN A 87 9.93 2.47 11.64
CA ASN A 87 10.62 3.48 12.45
C ASN A 87 10.86 3.03 13.91
N VAL A 88 10.45 1.81 14.28
CA VAL A 88 10.84 1.21 15.57
C VAL A 88 12.20 0.53 15.39
N ILE A 89 13.24 1.35 15.25
CA ILE A 89 14.66 0.95 15.26
C ILE A 89 15.38 1.80 16.30
#